data_AF-A0A355AIA6-F1
#
_entry.id   AF-A0A355AIA6-F1
#
_cell.length_a   1.000
_cell.length_b   1.000
_cell.length_c   1.000
_cell.angle_alpha   90.00
_cell.angle_beta   90.00
_cell.angle_gamma   90.00
#
_symmetry.space_group_name_H-M   'P 1'
#
loop_
_entity.id
_entity.type
_entity.pdbx_description
1 polymer ?
#
loop_
_entity_poly.entity_id
_entity_poly.type
_entity_poly.pdbx_seq_one_letter_code
_entity_poly.pdbx_strand_id
1 'polypeptide(L)'
;EQRFVSAGAQVGWRFRQLVRAQKPLEHHSDLLWVAWDEIFLHLRDTDWGAVTGYNQNRVFVGMGRIPNKRSPWRTEIGYLYQQIDIPEDGADLNNHILSVNFYFNP
;
A
#
# COMPACT_ATOMS: atom_id res chain seq x y z
N GLU A 1 15.90 8.02 -1.65
CA GLU A 1 16.67 7.44 -2.77
C GLU A 1 16.22 8.13 -4.05
N GLN A 2 17.13 8.87 -4.70
CA GLN A 2 16.87 9.55 -5.96
C GLN A 2 17.61 8.77 -7.05
N ARG A 3 16.88 8.22 -8.01
CA ARG A 3 17.45 7.40 -9.07
C ARG A 3 17.25 8.10 -10.40
N PHE A 4 18.32 8.67 -10.95
CA PHE A 4 18.35 9.17 -12.32
C PHE A 4 18.62 7.98 -13.24
N VAL A 5 17.61 7.58 -14.01
CA VAL A 5 17.77 6.64 -15.12
C VAL A 5 17.77 7.46 -16.40
N SER A 6 18.95 7.55 -17.03
CA SER A 6 19.14 8.20 -18.32
C SER A 6 18.90 7.18 -19.43
N ALA A 7 17.64 6.91 -19.77
CA ALA A 7 17.29 6.06 -20.90
C ALA A 7 15.90 6.45 -21.46
N GLY A 8 15.91 7.30 -22.50
CA GLY A 8 14.72 7.61 -23.32
C GLY A 8 13.96 8.86 -22.90
N ALA A 9 13.57 9.70 -23.88
CA ALA A 9 12.81 10.93 -23.70
C ALA A 9 11.34 10.73 -23.26
N GLN A 10 11.01 9.58 -22.66
CA GLN A 10 9.65 9.20 -22.32
C GLN A 10 9.47 9.17 -20.80
N VAL A 11 8.62 10.07 -20.30
CA VAL A 11 8.21 10.12 -18.90
C VAL A 11 7.24 8.97 -18.62
N GLY A 12 7.64 8.03 -17.77
CA GLY A 12 6.75 7.00 -17.23
C GLY A 12 5.88 7.58 -16.12
N TRP A 13 4.56 7.53 -16.28
CA TRP A 13 3.59 8.00 -15.29
C TRP A 13 3.02 6.81 -14.53
N ARG A 14 3.22 6.80 -13.21
CA ARG A 14 2.59 5.82 -12.31
C ARG A 14 1.50 6.50 -11.51
N PHE A 15 0.28 6.03 -11.70
CA PHE A 15 -0.85 6.40 -10.87
C PHE A 15 -0.91 5.50 -9.64
N ARG A 16 -1.12 6.11 -8.48
CA ARG A 16 -1.24 5.41 -7.20
C ARG A 16 -2.48 5.93 -6.49
N GLN A 17 -3.34 5.01 -6.07
CA GLN A 17 -4.51 5.35 -5.29
C GLN A 17 -4.56 4.51 -4.02
N LEU A 18 -4.60 5.20 -2.88
CA LEU A 18 -4.78 4.62 -1.56
C LEU A 18 -6.19 4.92 -1.08
N VAL A 19 -6.98 3.88 -0.82
CA VAL A 19 -8.26 3.98 -0.13
C VAL A 19 -8.09 3.39 1.26
N ARG A 20 -8.46 4.14 2.29
CA ARG A 20 -8.31 3.71 3.68
C ARG A 20 -9.60 3.93 4.46
N ALA A 21 -10.05 2.88 5.13
CA ALA A 21 -11.18 2.89 6.05
C ALA A 21 -10.73 2.51 7.46
N GLN A 22 -11.28 3.20 8.46
CA GLN A 22 -11.10 2.81 9.86
C GLN A 22 -12.38 3.04 10.65
N LYS A 23 -12.69 2.12 11.57
CA LYS A 23 -13.86 2.21 12.44
C LYS A 23 -13.48 1.81 13.87
N PRO A 24 -13.82 2.58 14.91
CA PRO A 24 -13.63 2.14 16.29
C PRO A 24 -14.49 0.92 16.62
N LEU A 25 -13.96 0.04 17.47
CA LEU A 25 -14.73 -1.10 17.98
C LEU A 25 -15.77 -0.61 18.97
N GLU A 26 -16.98 -1.19 18.89
CA GLU A 26 -18.04 -0.93 19.86
C GLU A 26 -17.56 -1.39 21.24
N HIS A 27 -17.77 -0.55 22.26
CA HIS A 27 -17.29 -0.73 23.64
C HIS A 27 -15.77 -0.57 23.88
N HIS A 28 -14.94 -0.49 22.83
CA HIS A 28 -13.49 -0.28 22.93
C HIS A 28 -13.03 0.85 22.01
N SER A 29 -13.17 2.10 22.48
CA SER A 29 -12.80 3.28 21.69
C SER A 29 -11.29 3.44 21.46
N ASP A 30 -10.47 2.67 22.17
CA ASP A 30 -9.03 2.58 21.99
C ASP A 30 -8.62 1.60 20.88
N LEU A 31 -9.54 0.77 20.40
CA LEU A 31 -9.32 -0.19 19.32
C LEU A 31 -10.04 0.24 18.04
N LEU A 32 -9.40 0.02 16.90
CA LEU A 32 -9.88 0.35 15.58
C LEU A 32 -9.83 -0.89 14.69
N TRP A 33 -10.86 -1.11 13.90
CA TRP A 33 -10.73 -1.84 12.65
C TRP A 33 -10.06 -0.94 11.63
N VAL A 34 -9.07 -1.46 10.91
CA VAL A 34 -8.38 -0.75 9.85
C VAL A 34 -8.31 -1.65 8.62
N ALA A 35 -8.74 -1.11 7.49
CA ALA A 35 -8.49 -1.70 6.20
C ALA A 35 -8.01 -0.62 5.23
N TRP A 36 -7.04 -0.96 4.39
CA TRP A 36 -6.67 -0.10 3.29
C TRP A 36 -6.31 -0.93 2.07
N ASP A 37 -6.58 -0.35 0.92
CA ASP A 37 -6.26 -0.91 -0.38
C ASP A 37 -5.45 0.13 -1.15
N GLU A 38 -4.34 -0.31 -1.74
CA GLU A 38 -3.46 0.53 -2.54
C GLU A 38 -3.22 -0.11 -3.90
N ILE A 39 -3.75 0.52 -4.95
CA ILE A 39 -3.58 0.08 -6.33
C ILE A 39 -2.57 0.97 -7.06
N PHE A 40 -1.77 0.33 -7.91
CA PHE A 40 -0.75 0.96 -8.74
C PHE A 40 -1.01 0.63 -10.20
N LEU A 41 -1.18 1.68 -11.00
CA LEU A 41 -1.43 1.58 -12.44
C LEU A 41 -0.36 2.35 -13.20
N HIS A 42 0.12 1.76 -14.30
CA HIS A 42 1.00 2.44 -15.24
C HIS A 42 0.17 3.06 -16.35
N LEU A 43 0.26 4.39 -16.51
CA LEU A 43 -0.57 5.17 -17.45
C LEU A 43 0.09 5.37 -18.83
N ARG A 44 1.34 4.96 -19.00
CA ARG A 44 2.06 5.00 -20.28
C ARG A 44 2.99 3.80 -20.43
N ASP A 45 2.97 3.21 -21.62
CA ASP A 45 4.01 2.29 -22.08
C ASP A 45 5.33 3.05 -22.04
N THR A 46 6.34 2.42 -21.45
CA THR A 46 7.70 2.95 -21.55
C THR A 46 8.62 1.83 -21.98
N ASP A 47 9.53 2.15 -22.90
CA ASP A 47 10.46 1.22 -23.59
C ASP A 47 11.40 0.43 -22.65
N TRP A 48 11.29 0.59 -21.33
CA TRP A 48 12.06 -0.13 -20.29
C TRP A 48 11.27 -1.26 -19.62
N GLY A 49 10.17 -1.73 -20.22
CA GLY A 49 9.42 -2.92 -19.77
C GLY A 49 8.21 -2.64 -18.88
N ALA A 50 7.79 -1.37 -18.77
CA ALA A 50 6.52 -1.05 -18.12
C ALA A 50 5.39 -1.16 -19.15
N VAL A 51 4.65 -2.26 -19.10
CA VAL A 51 3.41 -2.46 -19.84
C VAL A 51 2.33 -1.56 -19.23
N THR A 52 1.59 -0.82 -20.05
CA THR A 52 0.41 -0.06 -19.63
C THR A 52 -0.59 -1.00 -18.99
N GLY A 53 -1.00 -0.71 -17.75
CA GLY A 53 -1.97 -1.53 -17.06
C GLY A 53 -1.70 -1.69 -15.57
N TYR A 54 -2.20 -2.80 -15.04
CA TYR A 54 -2.04 -3.19 -13.66
C TYR A 54 -0.58 -3.52 -13.35
N ASN A 55 -0.06 -3.01 -12.24
CA ASN A 55 1.30 -3.33 -11.80
C ASN A 55 1.27 -4.03 -10.44
N GLN A 56 0.56 -3.46 -9.48
CA GLN A 56 0.57 -3.95 -8.11
C GLN A 56 -0.72 -3.56 -7.38
N ASN A 57 -1.17 -4.43 -6.48
CA ASN A 57 -2.16 -4.12 -5.46
C ASN A 57 -1.62 -4.53 -4.09
N ARG A 58 -1.91 -3.71 -3.07
CA ARG A 58 -1.65 -4.02 -1.67
C ARG A 58 -2.93 -3.85 -0.86
N VAL A 59 -3.43 -4.95 -0.31
CA VAL A 59 -4.56 -4.96 0.61
C VAL A 59 -4.08 -5.23 2.02
N PHE A 60 -4.39 -4.35 2.95
CA PHE A 60 -4.18 -4.57 4.37
C PHE A 60 -5.50 -4.64 5.11
N VAL A 61 -5.60 -5.61 6.01
CA VAL A 61 -6.70 -5.71 6.96
C VAL A 61 -6.13 -6.02 8.33
N GLY A 62 -6.52 -5.25 9.34
CA GLY A 62 -5.98 -5.41 10.67
C GLY A 62 -6.72 -4.61 11.73
N MET A 63 -6.10 -4.59 12.90
CA MET A 63 -6.56 -3.84 14.06
C MET A 63 -5.56 -2.75 14.41
N GLY A 64 -6.07 -1.54 14.61
CA GLY A 64 -5.35 -0.42 15.18
C GLY A 64 -5.62 -0.30 16.68
N ARG A 65 -4.65 0.24 17.41
CA ARG A 65 -4.81 0.69 18.79
C ARG A 65 -4.35 2.13 18.92
N ILE A 66 -5.21 2.96 19.49
CA ILE A 66 -4.91 4.33 19.90
C ILE A 66 -5.10 4.38 21.42
N PRO A 67 -4.03 4.53 22.22
CA PRO A 67 -4.12 4.49 23.68
C PRO A 67 -5.08 5.51 24.30
N ASN A 68 -5.28 6.66 23.66
CA ASN A 68 -6.20 7.71 24.08
C ASN A 68 -6.60 8.55 22.86
N LYS A 69 -7.81 9.14 22.83
CA LYS A 69 -8.29 10.03 21.75
C LYS A 69 -7.35 11.21 21.44
N ARG A 70 -6.48 11.59 22.38
CA ARG A 70 -5.44 12.64 22.22
C ARG A 70 -4.02 12.09 22.10
N SER A 71 -3.86 10.77 22.03
CA SER A 71 -2.53 10.16 21.93
C SER A 71 -1.94 10.47 20.55
N PRO A 72 -0.68 10.91 20.47
CA PRO A 72 0.00 11.11 19.19
C PRO A 72 0.41 9.77 18.55
N TRP A 73 0.26 8.66 19.28
CA TRP A 73 0.69 7.33 18.86
C TRP A 73 -0.49 6.50 18.39
N ARG A 74 -0.32 5.84 17.24
CA ARG A 74 -1.21 4.80 16.74
C ARG A 74 -0.40 3.61 16.28
N THR A 75 -0.76 2.43 16.76
CA THR A 75 -0.15 1.17 16.30
C THR A 75 -1.18 0.38 15.53
N GLU A 76 -0.81 -0.20 14.40
CA GLU A 76 -1.68 -1.07 13.61
C GLU A 76 -0.97 -2.41 13.40
N ILE A 77 -1.68 -3.50 13.61
CA ILE A 77 -1.21 -4.85 13.34
C ILE A 77 -2.22 -5.57 12.48
N GLY A 78 -1.76 -6.24 11.44
CA GLY A 78 -2.66 -6.88 10.51
C GLY A 78 -1.96 -7.70 9.45
N TYR A 79 -2.79 -8.23 8.59
CA TYR A 79 -2.38 -9.01 7.45
C TYR A 79 -2.33 -8.11 6.22
N LEU A 80 -1.19 -8.12 5.54
CA LEU A 80 -0.94 -7.42 4.29
C LEU A 80 -0.78 -8.46 3.18
N TYR A 81 -1.72 -8.44 2.24
CA TYR A 81 -1.60 -9.15 0.98
C TYR A 81 -1.05 -8.20 -0.07
N GLN A 82 -0.02 -8.63 -0.78
CA GLN A 82 0.56 -7.87 -1.88
C GLN A 82 0.64 -8.76 -3.11
N GLN A 83 0.02 -8.32 -4.19
CA GLN A 83 0.08 -8.96 -5.50
C GLN A 83 0.84 -8.05 -6.46
N ILE A 84 1.89 -8.57 -7.08
CA ILE A 84 2.67 -7.87 -8.10
C ILE A 84 2.56 -8.66 -9.41
N ASP A 85 2.20 -7.95 -10.47
CA ASP A 85 2.19 -8.46 -11.83
C ASP A 85 3.56 -8.20 -12.49
N ILE A 86 4.20 -9.27 -12.97
CA ILE A 86 5.52 -9.24 -13.62
C ILE A 86 5.31 -9.65 -15.08
N PRO A 87 5.35 -8.69 -16.04
CA PRO A 87 4.95 -8.93 -17.43
C PRO A 87 5.76 -10.01 -18.18
N GLU A 88 7.01 -10.26 -17.79
CA GLU A 88 7.93 -11.10 -18.57
C GLU A 88 8.10 -12.53 -18.05
N ASP A 89 7.67 -12.85 -16.81
CA ASP A 89 7.92 -14.16 -16.18
C ASP A 89 6.65 -14.95 -15.80
N GLY A 90 5.44 -14.38 -16.03
CA GLY A 90 4.16 -15.09 -15.92
C GLY A 90 3.79 -15.61 -14.52
N ALA A 91 4.63 -15.36 -13.50
CA ALA A 91 4.38 -15.75 -12.14
C ALA A 91 3.88 -14.54 -11.34
N ASP A 92 2.58 -14.47 -11.10
CA ASP A 92 2.00 -13.52 -10.15
C ASP A 92 2.70 -13.67 -8.79
N LEU A 93 3.43 -12.63 -8.37
CA LEU A 93 4.11 -12.66 -7.08
C LEU A 93 3.13 -12.26 -5.98
N ASN A 94 2.71 -13.26 -5.22
CA ASN A 94 1.77 -13.13 -4.11
C ASN A 94 2.49 -13.22 -2.77
N ASN A 95 2.60 -12.08 -2.08
CA ASN A 95 3.21 -11.99 -0.77
C ASN A 95 2.14 -11.93 0.33
N HIS A 96 2.32 -12.76 1.35
CA HIS A 96 1.48 -12.86 2.53
C HIS A 96 2.30 -12.35 3.72
N ILE A 97 2.03 -11.13 4.19
CA ILE A 97 2.89 -10.43 5.15
C ILE A 97 2.10 -10.15 6.43
N LEU A 98 2.67 -10.51 7.59
CA LEU A 98 2.23 -9.96 8.86
C LEU A 98 2.87 -8.58 9.03
N SER A 99 2.06 -7.53 9.04
CA SER A 99 2.52 -6.15 9.07
C SER A 99 2.20 -5.50 10.42
N VAL A 100 3.21 -4.87 11.01
CA VAL A 100 3.08 -4.03 12.21
C VAL A 100 3.53 -2.62 11.85
N ASN A 101 2.63 -1.66 11.98
CA ASN A 101 2.84 -0.27 11.60
C ASN A 101 2.75 0.61 12.84
N PHE A 102 3.70 1.52 12.99
CA PHE A 102 3.74 2.51 14.06
C PHE A 102 3.63 3.90 13.46
N TYR A 103 2.62 4.66 13.88
CA TYR A 103 2.36 6.01 13.43
C TYR A 103 2.55 6.97 14.60
N PHE A 104 3.23 8.08 14.30
CA PHE A 104 3.40 9.21 15.20
C PHE A 104 2.85 10.45 14.50
N ASN A 105 1.87 11.11 15.12
CA ASN A 105 1.32 12.37 14.65
C ASN A 105 1.64 13.47 15.68
N PRO A 106 2.67 14.31 15.44
CA PRO A 106 3.11 15.35 16.37
C PRO A 106 2.07 16.46 16.58
#